data_AF-A0A0J6T1H6-F1
#
_entry.id   AF-A0A0J6T1H6-F1
#
_cell.length_a   1.000
_cell.length_b   1.000
_cell.length_c   1.000
_cell.angle_alpha   90.00
_cell.angle_beta   90.00
_cell.angle_gamma   90.00
#
_symmetry.space_group_name_H-M   'P 1'
#
loop_
_entity.id
_entity.type
_entity.pdbx_description
1 polymer ?
#
loop_
_entity_poly.entity_id
_entity_poly.type
_entity_poly.pdbx_seq_one_letter_code
_entity_poly.pdbx_strand_id
1 'polypeptide(L)'
;MLLAVAPPTAVLAQQPPAPTADASDFARLEAAQNAANAAPGPRTVPNRRIPVPGTVSPEFQAAIAAPYRVPAWNADPGSAAEWKALVAKLAAQTAAPLPALRERLGVVSTPEVIGGVKAWIIAPKVVPERNRHRLLVHIHGGGYVYNPGEAGTLEAVLMAAFGGFTVISFDYRMPPDAPYPAAMDDAMAVWKAALALQPAENMAVFGTSTGGGMTLALMLRAKREGVPLPAAIAPGTPWSDLTETGDSYKANEWLDNVLVSYDGVLTHAARLYAAGHDLRDPQLSPIYGDLRGLPPTILTTGTRDLFLSNTVRTHRKLRQAGVEASLQVFEGMSHAQYLFNPDAPETREVFTEIAGFLDKHLGTVGKTP
;
A
#
# COMPACT_ATOMS: atom_id res chain seq x y z
N MET A 1 -2.55 -0.95 -33.88
CA MET A 1 -1.48 -1.96 -34.01
C MET A 1 -0.16 -1.29 -33.67
N LEU A 2 0.19 -1.31 -32.38
CA LEU A 2 1.53 -1.02 -31.86
C LEU A 2 1.71 -2.08 -30.78
N LEU A 3 2.28 -3.21 -31.20
CA LEU A 3 2.62 -4.31 -30.33
C LEU A 3 3.67 -3.81 -29.33
N ALA A 4 3.35 -3.85 -28.04
CA ALA A 4 4.38 -3.90 -27.02
C ALA A 4 5.04 -5.28 -27.11
N VAL A 5 6.04 -5.36 -27.99
CA VAL A 5 7.01 -6.45 -27.98
C VAL A 5 7.58 -6.47 -26.57
N ALA A 6 7.39 -7.59 -25.86
CA ALA A 6 8.12 -7.84 -24.63
C ALA A 6 9.61 -7.60 -24.94
N PRO A 7 10.33 -6.79 -24.15
CA PRO A 7 11.76 -6.67 -24.38
C PRO A 7 12.34 -8.08 -24.29
N PRO A 8 13.37 -8.41 -25.11
CA PRO A 8 14.08 -9.66 -24.90
C PRO A 8 14.46 -9.74 -23.43
N THR A 9 14.36 -10.92 -22.83
CA THR A 9 14.98 -11.26 -21.55
C THR A 9 16.46 -10.92 -21.66
N ALA A 10 16.80 -9.67 -21.38
CA ALA A 10 18.15 -9.25 -21.16
C ALA A 10 18.52 -9.97 -19.88
N VAL A 11 19.35 -10.99 -20.00
CA VAL A 11 20.18 -11.45 -18.89
C VAL A 11 20.78 -10.16 -18.34
N LEU A 12 20.30 -9.71 -17.18
CA LEU A 12 20.92 -8.60 -16.45
C LEU A 12 22.37 -9.04 -16.28
N ALA A 13 23.25 -8.49 -17.12
CA ALA A 13 24.68 -8.70 -16.98
C ALA A 13 24.97 -8.36 -15.53
N GLN A 14 25.52 -9.33 -14.78
CA GLN A 14 25.93 -9.12 -13.40
C GLN A 14 26.69 -7.79 -13.39
N GLN A 15 26.15 -6.78 -12.69
CA GLN A 15 26.89 -5.54 -12.52
C GLN A 15 28.25 -5.95 -11.97
N PRO A 16 29.37 -5.52 -12.60
CA PRO A 16 30.67 -5.80 -12.03
C PRO A 16 30.64 -5.36 -10.56
N PRO A 17 31.25 -6.14 -9.64
CA PRO A 17 31.29 -5.76 -8.24
C PRO A 17 31.73 -4.31 -8.15
N ALA A 18 31.04 -3.50 -7.33
CA ALA A 18 31.47 -2.14 -7.08
C ALA A 18 32.97 -2.19 -6.77
N PRO A 19 33.81 -1.32 -7.37
CA PRO A 19 35.23 -1.33 -7.11
C PRO A 19 35.40 -1.31 -5.59
N THR A 20 36.08 -2.32 -5.05
CA THR A 20 36.43 -2.35 -3.64
C THR A 20 37.15 -1.04 -3.37
N ALA A 21 36.56 -0.17 -2.56
CA ALA A 21 37.21 1.06 -2.15
C ALA A 21 38.62 0.67 -1.70
N ASP A 22 39.64 1.30 -2.27
CA ASP A 22 41.01 1.03 -1.86
C ASP A 22 41.08 1.16 -0.32
N ALA A 23 41.83 0.30 0.37
CA ALA A 23 41.88 0.33 1.83
C ALA A 23 42.31 1.73 2.34
N SER A 24 43.10 2.44 1.52
CA SER A 24 43.48 3.84 1.71
C SER A 24 42.31 4.83 1.64
N ASP A 25 41.34 4.59 0.73
CA ASP A 25 40.11 5.37 0.60
C ASP A 25 39.16 5.12 1.76
N PHE A 26 39.07 3.88 2.27
CA PHE A 26 38.21 3.57 3.41
C PHE A 26 38.70 4.23 4.70
N ALA A 27 40.00 4.21 4.99
CA ALA A 27 40.56 4.87 6.17
C ALA A 27 40.33 6.40 6.14
N ARG A 28 40.48 7.02 4.96
CA ARG A 28 40.17 8.45 4.76
C ARG A 28 38.68 8.73 4.97
N LEU A 29 37.81 7.87 4.42
CA LEU A 29 36.37 7.99 4.58
C LEU A 29 35.95 7.84 6.05
N GLU A 30 36.49 6.84 6.74
CA GLU A 30 36.27 6.60 8.17
C GLU A 30 36.63 7.83 9.00
N ALA A 31 37.84 8.38 8.82
CA ALA A 31 38.28 9.58 9.53
C ALA A 31 37.33 10.77 9.27
N ALA A 32 36.93 10.98 8.02
CA ALA A 32 36.00 12.04 7.65
C ALA A 32 34.61 11.85 8.29
N GLN A 33 34.08 10.62 8.30
CA GLN A 33 32.78 10.34 8.92
C GLN A 33 32.85 10.42 10.45
N ASN A 34 33.93 9.96 11.09
CA ASN A 34 34.14 10.11 12.53
C ASN A 34 34.17 11.59 12.94
N ALA A 35 34.86 12.43 12.16
CA ALA A 35 34.90 13.87 12.39
C ALA A 35 33.52 14.53 12.19
N ALA A 36 32.81 14.21 11.10
CA ALA A 36 31.47 14.73 10.83
C ALA A 36 30.43 14.32 11.88
N ASN A 37 30.65 13.20 12.56
CA ASN A 37 29.73 12.61 13.53
C ASN A 37 30.25 12.66 14.99
N ALA A 38 31.22 13.54 15.28
CA ALA A 38 31.91 13.61 16.57
C ALA A 38 31.05 14.14 17.74
N ALA A 39 29.95 14.84 17.43
CA ALA A 39 29.01 15.37 18.43
C ALA A 39 27.65 14.65 18.37
N PRO A 40 26.89 14.58 19.48
CA PRO A 40 25.51 14.11 19.48
C PRO A 40 24.64 14.94 18.52
N GLY A 41 23.90 14.28 17.64
CA GLY A 41 23.04 14.94 16.65
C GLY A 41 22.65 14.01 15.49
N PRO A 42 21.99 14.55 14.44
CA PRO A 42 21.73 13.82 13.20
C PRO A 42 23.01 13.21 12.64
N ARG A 43 22.90 12.03 12.03
CA ARG A 43 24.04 11.36 11.40
C ARG A 43 24.26 11.86 9.98
N THR A 44 25.49 12.28 9.68
CA THR A 44 25.94 12.49 8.30
C THR A 44 26.39 11.15 7.75
N VAL A 45 25.90 10.81 6.56
CA VAL A 45 26.26 9.59 5.83
C VAL A 45 26.89 9.95 4.49
N PRO A 46 27.83 9.14 3.97
CA PRO A 46 28.41 9.36 2.66
C PRO A 46 27.38 9.13 1.54
N ASN A 47 27.68 9.61 0.33
CA ASN A 47 26.89 9.30 -0.86
C ASN A 47 26.83 7.78 -1.08
N ARG A 48 25.64 7.27 -1.41
CA ARG A 48 25.37 5.83 -1.56
C ARG A 48 25.02 5.51 -3.01
N ARG A 49 25.52 4.38 -3.49
CA ARG A 49 25.00 3.69 -4.68
C ARG A 49 24.52 2.31 -4.23
N ILE A 50 23.22 2.07 -4.33
CA ILE A 50 22.60 0.84 -3.82
C ILE A 50 22.26 -0.05 -5.02
N PRO A 51 22.90 -1.22 -5.18
CA PRO A 51 22.67 -2.09 -6.34
C PRO A 51 21.30 -2.75 -6.26
N VAL A 52 20.79 -3.28 -7.37
CA VAL A 52 19.63 -4.19 -7.34
C VAL A 52 20.03 -5.46 -6.58
N PRO A 53 19.26 -5.93 -5.59
CA PRO A 53 19.69 -7.07 -4.78
C PRO A 53 19.60 -8.36 -5.59
N GLY A 54 20.65 -9.17 -5.55
CA GLY A 54 20.65 -10.50 -6.20
C GLY A 54 19.89 -11.57 -5.42
N THR A 55 19.31 -11.23 -4.27
CA THR A 55 18.59 -12.12 -3.35
C THR A 55 17.10 -12.24 -3.64
N VAL A 56 16.59 -11.52 -4.65
CA VAL A 56 15.19 -11.54 -5.08
C VAL A 56 15.08 -12.10 -6.50
N SER A 57 13.88 -12.49 -6.91
CA SER A 57 13.61 -13.06 -8.23
C SER A 57 14.03 -12.13 -9.37
N PRO A 58 14.43 -12.65 -10.55
CA PRO A 58 14.70 -11.82 -11.73
C PRO A 58 13.53 -10.89 -12.11
N GLU A 59 12.30 -11.37 -11.94
CA GLU A 59 11.06 -10.63 -12.18
C GLU A 59 10.94 -9.41 -11.26
N PHE A 60 11.34 -9.55 -10.00
CA PHE A 60 11.30 -8.47 -9.02
C PHE A 60 12.52 -7.56 -9.12
N GLN A 61 13.71 -8.09 -9.47
CA GLN A 61 14.88 -7.30 -9.82
C GLN A 61 14.57 -6.31 -10.93
N ALA A 62 13.80 -6.71 -11.96
CA ALA A 62 13.38 -5.83 -13.04
C ALA A 62 12.49 -4.66 -12.53
N ALA A 63 11.61 -4.92 -11.57
CA ALA A 63 10.78 -3.88 -10.95
C ALA A 63 11.62 -2.91 -10.09
N ILE A 64 12.60 -3.42 -9.35
CA ILE A 64 13.53 -2.62 -8.54
C ILE A 64 14.45 -1.77 -9.44
N ALA A 65 14.89 -2.31 -10.57
CA ALA A 65 15.76 -1.63 -11.54
C ALA A 65 15.02 -0.58 -12.38
N ALA A 66 13.68 -0.59 -12.37
CA ALA A 66 12.88 0.30 -13.19
C ALA A 66 13.09 1.79 -12.80
N PRO A 67 12.93 2.72 -13.76
CA PRO A 67 12.91 4.15 -13.47
C PRO A 67 11.82 4.51 -12.44
N TYR A 68 11.88 5.73 -11.91
CA TYR A 68 10.85 6.24 -11.01
C TYR A 68 9.46 6.10 -11.63
N ARG A 69 8.56 5.42 -10.90
CA ARG A 69 7.25 5.05 -11.39
C ARG A 69 6.38 6.26 -11.72
N VAL A 70 6.52 7.33 -10.94
CA VAL A 70 5.84 8.60 -11.17
C VAL A 70 6.88 9.59 -11.68
N PRO A 71 7.01 9.81 -13.01
CA PRO A 71 8.02 10.73 -13.57
C PRO A 71 7.87 12.17 -13.06
N ALA A 72 6.66 12.53 -12.61
CA ALA A 72 6.31 13.82 -12.04
C ALA A 72 6.12 13.74 -10.50
N TRP A 73 6.93 12.93 -9.81
CA TRP A 73 6.88 12.77 -8.35
C TRP A 73 7.09 14.10 -7.60
N ASN A 74 7.77 15.07 -8.22
CA ASN A 74 7.93 16.44 -7.73
C ASN A 74 6.97 17.45 -8.39
N ALA A 75 5.85 16.99 -8.98
CA ALA A 75 4.85 17.92 -9.48
C ALA A 75 4.24 18.73 -8.33
N ASP A 76 4.00 20.00 -8.60
CA ASP A 76 3.25 20.92 -7.75
C ASP A 76 2.04 21.46 -8.51
N PRO A 77 0.94 20.68 -8.63
CA PRO A 77 -0.25 21.16 -9.31
C PRO A 77 -0.85 22.32 -8.49
N GLY A 78 -0.82 23.53 -9.05
CA GLY A 78 -1.22 24.77 -8.39
C GLY A 78 -2.73 25.02 -8.39
N SER A 79 -3.51 24.20 -9.11
CA SER A 79 -4.95 24.34 -9.24
C SER A 79 -5.70 23.01 -9.22
N ALA A 80 -7.00 23.05 -8.87
CA ALA A 80 -7.88 21.88 -8.93
C ALA A 80 -7.97 21.26 -10.35
N ALA A 81 -7.89 22.09 -11.39
CA ALA A 81 -7.92 21.62 -12.78
C ALA A 81 -6.66 20.82 -13.13
N GLU A 82 -5.49 21.26 -12.70
CA GLU A 82 -4.22 20.55 -12.92
C GLU A 82 -4.18 19.22 -12.15
N TRP A 83 -4.67 19.20 -10.91
CA TRP A 83 -4.85 17.95 -10.15
C TRP A 83 -5.73 16.96 -10.91
N LYS A 84 -6.91 17.38 -11.38
CA LYS A 84 -7.83 16.52 -12.13
C LYS A 84 -7.20 16.00 -13.42
N ALA A 85 -6.48 16.83 -14.15
CA ALA A 85 -5.81 16.42 -15.39
C ALA A 85 -4.72 15.37 -15.13
N LEU A 86 -3.89 15.57 -14.10
CA LEU A 86 -2.87 14.60 -13.70
C LEU A 86 -3.49 13.27 -13.27
N VAL A 87 -4.50 13.31 -12.40
CA VAL A 87 -5.20 12.13 -11.89
C VAL A 87 -5.88 11.36 -13.02
N ALA A 88 -6.60 12.03 -13.92
CA ALA A 88 -7.28 11.38 -15.04
C ALA A 88 -6.29 10.66 -15.98
N LYS A 89 -5.15 11.30 -16.27
CA LYS A 89 -4.09 10.69 -17.09
C LYS A 89 -3.54 9.41 -16.45
N LEU A 90 -3.17 9.47 -15.17
CA LEU A 90 -2.62 8.32 -14.45
C LEU A 90 -3.65 7.20 -14.26
N ALA A 91 -4.92 7.55 -14.01
CA ALA A 91 -6.01 6.59 -13.88
C ALA A 91 -6.24 5.83 -15.19
N ALA A 92 -6.26 6.53 -16.33
CA ALA A 92 -6.41 5.88 -17.64
C ALA A 92 -5.26 4.90 -17.94
N GLN A 93 -4.02 5.28 -17.61
CA GLN A 93 -2.85 4.41 -17.76
C GLN A 93 -2.93 3.16 -16.87
N THR A 94 -3.40 3.33 -15.64
CA THR A 94 -3.52 2.24 -14.66
C THR A 94 -4.69 1.30 -14.99
N ALA A 95 -5.81 1.83 -15.48
CA ALA A 95 -7.00 1.04 -15.80
C ALA A 95 -6.86 0.23 -17.11
N ALA A 96 -6.12 0.77 -18.09
CA ALA A 96 -5.98 0.15 -19.42
C ALA A 96 -5.60 -1.35 -19.43
N PRO A 97 -4.62 -1.83 -18.63
CA PRO A 97 -4.26 -3.25 -18.61
C PRO A 97 -5.19 -4.16 -17.80
N LEU A 98 -6.09 -3.61 -16.96
CA LEU A 98 -6.87 -4.40 -15.99
C LEU A 98 -7.81 -5.43 -16.62
N PRO A 99 -8.53 -5.18 -17.73
CA PRO A 99 -9.35 -6.21 -18.37
C PRO A 99 -8.55 -7.44 -18.78
N ALA A 100 -7.39 -7.24 -19.44
CA ALA A 100 -6.53 -8.34 -19.87
C ALA A 100 -5.90 -9.07 -18.67
N LEU A 101 -5.52 -8.34 -17.64
CA LEU A 101 -4.99 -8.93 -16.40
C LEU A 101 -6.03 -9.81 -15.69
N ARG A 102 -7.27 -9.31 -15.54
CA ARG A 102 -8.38 -10.05 -14.94
C ARG A 102 -8.64 -11.37 -15.68
N GLU A 103 -8.72 -11.33 -17.01
CA GLU A 103 -8.94 -12.55 -17.80
C GLU A 103 -7.79 -13.55 -17.63
N ARG A 104 -6.54 -13.09 -17.72
CA ARG A 104 -5.34 -13.92 -17.54
C ARG A 104 -5.27 -14.56 -16.16
N LEU A 105 -5.69 -13.85 -15.11
CA LEU A 105 -5.69 -14.35 -13.73
C LEU A 105 -6.98 -15.09 -13.36
N GLY A 106 -7.93 -15.23 -14.29
CA GLY A 106 -9.20 -15.90 -14.01
C GLY A 106 -10.05 -15.17 -12.97
N VAL A 107 -10.06 -13.84 -12.99
CA VAL A 107 -10.81 -12.97 -12.06
C VAL A 107 -11.96 -12.29 -12.81
N VAL A 108 -13.13 -12.25 -12.18
CA VAL A 108 -14.31 -11.51 -12.63
C VAL A 108 -14.47 -10.26 -11.77
N SER A 109 -14.95 -9.18 -12.38
CA SER A 109 -15.18 -7.90 -11.70
C SER A 109 -16.50 -7.32 -12.20
N THR A 110 -17.44 -7.16 -11.27
CA THR A 110 -18.80 -6.69 -11.54
C THR A 110 -19.02 -5.33 -10.88
N PRO A 111 -19.33 -4.26 -11.64
CA PRO A 111 -19.68 -2.97 -11.06
C PRO A 111 -20.93 -3.06 -10.18
N GLU A 112 -20.91 -2.38 -9.04
CA GLU A 112 -21.99 -2.35 -8.06
C GLU A 112 -22.06 -0.97 -7.36
N VAL A 113 -23.09 -0.80 -6.53
CA VAL A 113 -23.18 0.32 -5.58
C VAL A 113 -23.39 -0.23 -4.17
N ILE A 114 -22.43 -0.01 -3.28
CA ILE A 114 -22.45 -0.50 -1.89
C ILE A 114 -22.45 0.71 -0.96
N GLY A 115 -23.46 0.82 -0.09
CA GLY A 115 -23.56 1.95 0.84
C GLY A 115 -23.69 3.31 0.15
N GLY A 116 -24.21 3.36 -1.08
CA GLY A 116 -24.29 4.58 -1.90
C GLY A 116 -22.99 4.96 -2.60
N VAL A 117 -21.93 4.15 -2.47
CA VAL A 117 -20.63 4.38 -3.09
C VAL A 117 -20.44 3.41 -4.25
N LYS A 118 -19.89 3.91 -5.36
CA LYS A 118 -19.55 3.08 -6.52
C LYS A 118 -18.50 2.03 -6.10
N ALA A 119 -18.72 0.79 -6.46
CA ALA A 119 -17.85 -0.33 -6.10
C ALA A 119 -17.77 -1.37 -7.20
N TRP A 120 -16.90 -2.36 -6.99
CA TRP A 120 -16.83 -3.59 -7.77
C TRP A 120 -16.78 -4.78 -6.83
N ILE A 121 -17.55 -5.81 -7.16
CA ILE A 121 -17.39 -7.15 -6.60
C ILE A 121 -16.37 -7.88 -7.47
N ILE A 122 -15.24 -8.23 -6.89
CA ILE A 122 -14.10 -8.84 -7.57
C ILE A 122 -13.88 -10.23 -6.96
N ALA A 123 -13.90 -11.26 -7.79
CA ALA A 123 -13.78 -12.64 -7.32
C ALA A 123 -13.06 -13.52 -8.36
N PRO A 124 -12.36 -14.58 -7.95
CA PRO A 124 -11.93 -15.61 -8.89
C PRO A 124 -13.14 -16.24 -9.58
N LYS A 125 -12.98 -16.72 -10.83
CA LYS A 125 -14.03 -17.42 -11.59
C LYS A 125 -14.63 -18.60 -10.80
N VAL A 126 -13.84 -19.22 -9.93
CA VAL A 126 -14.27 -20.22 -8.95
C VAL A 126 -13.74 -19.83 -7.57
N VAL A 127 -14.64 -19.43 -6.67
CA VAL A 127 -14.28 -19.15 -5.27
C VAL A 127 -14.00 -20.49 -4.56
N PRO A 128 -12.81 -20.66 -3.94
CA PRO A 128 -12.49 -21.84 -3.14
C PRO A 128 -13.53 -22.09 -2.05
N GLU A 129 -13.82 -23.36 -1.78
CA GLU A 129 -14.84 -23.78 -0.80
C GLU A 129 -14.67 -23.06 0.55
N ARG A 130 -13.44 -23.04 1.06
CA ARG A 130 -13.09 -22.39 2.34
C ARG A 130 -13.40 -20.89 2.41
N ASN A 131 -13.56 -20.23 1.26
CA ASN A 131 -13.77 -18.78 1.15
C ASN A 131 -15.17 -18.41 0.68
N ARG A 132 -16.08 -19.36 0.44
CA ARG A 132 -17.45 -19.07 -0.02
C ARG A 132 -18.26 -18.20 0.94
N HIS A 133 -17.93 -18.27 2.23
CA HIS A 133 -18.59 -17.48 3.28
C HIS A 133 -17.69 -16.36 3.81
N ARG A 134 -16.60 -16.02 3.12
CA ARG A 134 -15.67 -14.97 3.53
C ARG A 134 -15.70 -13.83 2.53
N LEU A 135 -15.65 -12.60 3.04
CA LEU A 135 -15.76 -11.39 2.23
C LEU A 135 -14.74 -10.37 2.67
N LEU A 136 -13.94 -9.87 1.73
CA LEU A 136 -12.98 -8.81 2.02
C LEU A 136 -13.51 -7.46 1.55
N VAL A 137 -13.20 -6.40 2.29
CA VAL A 137 -13.38 -5.02 1.87
C VAL A 137 -12.02 -4.42 1.60
N HIS A 138 -11.82 -3.95 0.37
CA HIS A 138 -10.60 -3.34 -0.12
C HIS A 138 -10.74 -1.82 -0.18
N ILE A 139 -9.77 -1.11 0.39
CA ILE A 139 -9.61 0.33 0.28
C ILE A 139 -8.36 0.59 -0.57
N HIS A 140 -8.51 1.23 -1.73
CA HIS A 140 -7.38 1.42 -2.63
C HIS A 140 -6.38 2.47 -2.10
N GLY A 141 -5.11 2.31 -2.49
CA GLY A 141 -4.08 3.33 -2.30
C GLY A 141 -4.14 4.45 -3.34
N GLY A 142 -3.18 5.37 -3.30
CA GLY A 142 -3.08 6.46 -4.26
C GLY A 142 -2.94 7.86 -3.66
N GLY A 143 -2.37 7.97 -2.46
CA GLY A 143 -2.11 9.27 -1.84
C GLY A 143 -3.35 10.13 -1.63
N TYR A 144 -4.51 9.52 -1.40
CA TYR A 144 -5.84 10.16 -1.29
C TYR A 144 -6.36 10.86 -2.54
N VAL A 145 -5.60 10.94 -3.64
CA VAL A 145 -5.95 11.72 -4.84
C VAL A 145 -5.95 10.88 -6.13
N TYR A 146 -5.25 9.75 -6.15
CA TYR A 146 -5.09 8.89 -7.32
C TYR A 146 -6.00 7.66 -7.29
N ASN A 147 -6.05 7.00 -8.45
CA ASN A 147 -6.75 5.74 -8.71
C ASN A 147 -8.29 5.79 -8.63
N PRO A 148 -8.98 6.85 -9.11
CA PRO A 148 -10.43 6.82 -9.21
C PRO A 148 -10.91 5.72 -10.15
N GLY A 149 -12.11 5.22 -9.90
CA GLY A 149 -12.76 4.26 -10.78
C GLY A 149 -12.09 2.88 -10.77
N GLU A 150 -12.08 2.23 -11.93
CA GLU A 150 -11.46 0.91 -12.08
C GLU A 150 -9.95 0.92 -11.80
N ALA A 151 -9.28 2.07 -11.91
CA ALA A 151 -7.84 2.17 -11.62
C ALA A 151 -7.49 1.74 -10.19
N GLY A 152 -8.41 1.90 -9.24
CA GLY A 152 -8.25 1.46 -7.85
C GLY A 152 -8.39 -0.04 -7.61
N THR A 153 -8.72 -0.85 -8.63
CA THR A 153 -9.09 -2.26 -8.42
C THR A 153 -7.92 -3.25 -8.50
N LEU A 154 -6.71 -2.82 -8.88
CA LEU A 154 -5.56 -3.70 -9.11
C LEU A 154 -5.26 -4.61 -7.92
N GLU A 155 -5.13 -4.05 -6.73
CA GLU A 155 -4.82 -4.80 -5.51
C GLU A 155 -5.93 -5.81 -5.15
N ALA A 156 -7.20 -5.44 -5.33
CA ALA A 156 -8.32 -6.36 -5.16
C ALA A 156 -8.32 -7.50 -6.19
N VAL A 157 -7.93 -7.23 -7.44
CA VAL A 157 -7.76 -8.27 -8.47
C VAL A 157 -6.67 -9.27 -8.07
N LEU A 158 -5.53 -8.79 -7.57
CA LEU A 158 -4.43 -9.67 -7.13
C LEU A 158 -4.83 -10.48 -5.88
N MET A 159 -5.55 -9.88 -4.93
CA MET A 159 -6.08 -10.60 -3.77
C MET A 159 -7.11 -11.67 -4.18
N ALA A 160 -8.00 -11.37 -5.11
CA ALA A 160 -8.94 -12.36 -5.65
C ALA A 160 -8.21 -13.51 -6.36
N ALA A 161 -7.19 -13.20 -7.16
CA ALA A 161 -6.42 -14.19 -7.92
C ALA A 161 -5.54 -15.10 -7.04
N PHE A 162 -4.82 -14.53 -6.08
CA PHE A 162 -3.81 -15.27 -5.31
C PHE A 162 -4.26 -15.65 -3.90
N GLY A 163 -5.13 -14.85 -3.28
CA GLY A 163 -5.75 -15.17 -2.00
C GLY A 163 -7.05 -15.97 -2.14
N GLY A 164 -7.72 -15.91 -3.30
CA GLY A 164 -8.92 -16.67 -3.58
C GLY A 164 -10.15 -16.16 -2.82
N PHE A 165 -10.25 -14.86 -2.59
CA PHE A 165 -11.40 -14.25 -1.88
C PHE A 165 -12.32 -13.49 -2.83
N THR A 166 -13.59 -13.37 -2.43
CA THR A 166 -14.48 -12.33 -2.95
C THR A 166 -14.15 -11.01 -2.25
N VAL A 167 -14.01 -9.94 -3.03
CA VAL A 167 -13.56 -8.62 -2.57
C VAL A 167 -14.53 -7.54 -3.03
N ILE A 168 -14.98 -6.69 -2.11
CA ILE A 168 -15.60 -5.39 -2.42
C ILE A 168 -14.48 -4.36 -2.51
N SER A 169 -14.26 -3.78 -3.68
CA SER A 169 -13.38 -2.61 -3.85
C SER A 169 -14.23 -1.39 -4.19
N PHE A 170 -14.11 -0.29 -3.45
CA PHE A 170 -14.96 0.89 -3.64
C PHE A 170 -14.16 2.14 -4.06
N ASP A 171 -14.81 2.99 -4.86
CA ASP A 171 -14.31 4.25 -5.43
C ASP A 171 -14.70 5.40 -4.49
N TYR A 172 -13.95 5.58 -3.41
CA TYR A 172 -14.24 6.64 -2.44
C TYR A 172 -14.01 8.02 -3.05
N ARG A 173 -14.80 9.01 -2.61
CA ARG A 173 -14.66 10.39 -3.07
C ARG A 173 -13.32 10.99 -2.61
N MET A 174 -12.68 11.73 -3.50
CA MET A 174 -11.33 12.25 -3.33
C MET A 174 -11.23 13.76 -3.59
N PRO A 175 -10.23 14.44 -3.02
CA PRO A 175 -9.85 15.79 -3.42
C PRO A 175 -9.44 15.85 -4.90
N PRO A 176 -9.47 17.04 -5.53
CA PRO A 176 -9.82 18.34 -4.94
C PRO A 176 -11.33 18.54 -4.69
N ASP A 177 -12.20 17.66 -5.22
CA ASP A 177 -13.66 17.84 -5.14
C ASP A 177 -14.24 17.44 -3.78
N ALA A 178 -13.62 16.47 -3.11
CA ALA A 178 -14.09 15.92 -1.86
C ALA A 178 -12.93 15.66 -0.89
N PRO A 179 -12.47 16.69 -0.17
CA PRO A 179 -11.45 16.54 0.88
C PRO A 179 -11.96 15.76 2.09
N TYR A 180 -11.10 15.57 3.09
CA TYR A 180 -11.49 15.00 4.38
C TYR A 180 -12.76 15.71 4.93
N PRO A 181 -13.77 14.97 5.43
CA PRO A 181 -13.78 13.54 5.72
C PRO A 181 -14.42 12.62 4.65
N ALA A 182 -14.65 13.10 3.42
CA ALA A 182 -15.49 12.39 2.43
C ALA A 182 -15.10 10.92 2.20
N ALA A 183 -13.80 10.65 1.99
CA ALA A 183 -13.30 9.29 1.80
C ALA A 183 -13.57 8.36 3.00
N MET A 184 -13.49 8.89 4.23
CA MET A 184 -13.77 8.15 5.46
C MET A 184 -15.27 7.93 5.69
N ASP A 185 -16.11 8.88 5.28
CA ASP A 185 -17.56 8.71 5.29
C ASP A 185 -18.00 7.62 4.31
N ASP A 186 -17.42 7.61 3.11
CA ASP A 186 -17.67 6.56 2.11
C ASP A 186 -17.20 5.20 2.62
N ALA A 187 -16.00 5.11 3.20
CA ALA A 187 -15.49 3.86 3.78
C ALA A 187 -16.39 3.31 4.90
N MET A 188 -16.90 4.18 5.77
CA MET A 188 -17.86 3.76 6.81
C MET A 188 -19.21 3.33 6.24
N ALA A 189 -19.70 4.00 5.19
CA ALA A 189 -20.95 3.63 4.53
C ALA A 189 -20.83 2.26 3.86
N VAL A 190 -19.73 2.00 3.15
CA VAL A 190 -19.44 0.68 2.56
C VAL A 190 -19.29 -0.38 3.64
N TRP A 191 -18.55 -0.11 4.72
CA TRP A 191 -18.37 -1.08 5.81
C TRP A 191 -19.70 -1.48 6.45
N LYS A 192 -20.55 -0.51 6.80
CA LYS A 192 -21.88 -0.76 7.37
C LYS A 192 -22.78 -1.55 6.41
N ALA A 193 -22.72 -1.25 5.10
CA ALA A 193 -23.46 -2.02 4.09
C ALA A 193 -22.92 -3.45 3.92
N ALA A 194 -21.60 -3.64 3.98
CA ALA A 194 -20.97 -4.94 3.86
C ALA A 194 -21.30 -5.88 5.03
N LEU A 195 -21.48 -5.34 6.25
CA LEU A 195 -21.99 -6.10 7.41
C LEU A 195 -23.40 -6.67 7.22
N ALA A 196 -24.20 -6.10 6.32
CA ALA A 196 -25.49 -6.69 5.94
C ALA A 196 -25.30 -7.94 5.07
N LEU A 197 -24.21 -8.03 4.30
CA LEU A 197 -23.91 -9.13 3.39
C LEU A 197 -23.22 -10.31 4.09
N GLN A 198 -22.36 -10.04 5.08
CA GLN A 198 -21.59 -11.07 5.77
C GLN A 198 -21.36 -10.70 7.26
N PRO A 199 -21.43 -11.65 8.20
CA PRO A 199 -20.97 -11.44 9.57
C PRO A 199 -19.55 -10.90 9.67
N ALA A 200 -19.30 -10.02 10.63
CA ALA A 200 -18.01 -9.35 10.78
C ALA A 200 -16.86 -10.35 11.04
N GLU A 201 -17.15 -11.44 11.75
CA GLU A 201 -16.24 -12.55 12.03
C GLU A 201 -15.79 -13.33 10.78
N ASN A 202 -16.48 -13.14 9.65
CA ASN A 202 -16.15 -13.74 8.36
C ASN A 202 -15.57 -12.71 7.37
N MET A 203 -15.22 -11.52 7.86
CA MET A 203 -14.76 -10.41 7.03
C MET A 203 -13.38 -9.91 7.43
N ALA A 204 -12.65 -9.39 6.45
CA ALA A 204 -11.43 -8.60 6.68
C ALA A 204 -11.46 -7.30 5.88
N VAL A 205 -10.71 -6.30 6.36
CA VAL A 205 -10.46 -5.06 5.62
C VAL A 205 -8.97 -5.00 5.28
N PHE A 206 -8.65 -4.68 4.03
CA PHE A 206 -7.26 -4.53 3.60
C PHE A 206 -7.11 -3.38 2.62
N GLY A 207 -5.86 -2.96 2.44
CA GLY A 207 -5.50 -1.94 1.49
C GLY A 207 -4.06 -1.52 1.66
N THR A 208 -3.53 -0.90 0.62
CA THR A 208 -2.13 -0.47 0.57
C THR A 208 -1.99 1.05 0.59
N SER A 209 -0.91 1.59 1.18
CA SER A 209 -0.60 3.03 1.17
C SER A 209 -1.68 3.84 1.91
N THR A 210 -2.30 4.82 1.25
CA THR A 210 -3.52 5.48 1.73
C THR A 210 -4.60 4.49 2.15
N GLY A 211 -4.81 3.40 1.39
CA GLY A 211 -5.77 2.36 1.73
C GLY A 211 -5.42 1.61 3.01
N GLY A 212 -4.13 1.42 3.28
CA GLY A 212 -3.64 0.86 4.54
C GLY A 212 -3.83 1.82 5.71
N GLY A 213 -3.57 3.11 5.51
CA GLY A 213 -3.88 4.16 6.49
C GLY A 213 -5.38 4.24 6.79
N MET A 214 -6.21 4.26 5.75
CA MET A 214 -7.67 4.27 5.87
C MET A 214 -8.21 2.99 6.52
N THR A 215 -7.60 1.83 6.28
CA THR A 215 -7.96 0.58 6.97
C THR A 215 -7.85 0.77 8.49
N LEU A 216 -6.74 1.32 8.97
CA LEU A 216 -6.54 1.61 10.40
C LEU A 216 -7.51 2.69 10.91
N ALA A 217 -7.69 3.79 10.15
CA ALA A 217 -8.60 4.88 10.52
C ALA A 217 -10.07 4.43 10.58
N LEU A 218 -10.47 3.52 9.68
CA LEU A 218 -11.79 2.89 9.65
C LEU A 218 -12.02 2.07 10.93
N MET A 219 -11.03 1.28 11.37
CA MET A 219 -11.16 0.52 12.61
C MET A 219 -11.29 1.42 13.83
N LEU A 220 -10.52 2.53 13.88
CA LEU A 220 -10.65 3.53 14.94
C LEU A 220 -12.05 4.15 14.97
N ARG A 221 -12.59 4.50 13.80
CA ARG A 221 -13.94 5.07 13.67
C ARG A 221 -15.03 4.07 14.04
N ALA A 222 -14.96 2.85 13.50
CA ALA A 222 -15.91 1.79 13.77
C ALA A 222 -15.97 1.45 15.26
N LYS A 223 -14.80 1.31 15.93
CA LYS A 223 -14.71 1.11 17.38
C LYS A 223 -15.39 2.25 18.15
N ARG A 224 -15.11 3.50 17.79
CA ARG A 224 -15.72 4.69 18.44
C ARG A 224 -17.23 4.74 18.25
N GLU A 225 -17.73 4.32 17.09
CA GLU A 225 -19.16 4.33 16.73
C GLU A 225 -19.91 3.07 17.19
N GLY A 226 -19.24 2.10 17.83
CA GLY A 226 -19.86 0.83 18.23
C GLY A 226 -20.26 -0.07 17.05
N VAL A 227 -19.65 0.13 15.88
CA VAL A 227 -19.86 -0.70 14.69
C VAL A 227 -18.96 -1.94 14.80
N PRO A 228 -19.48 -3.16 14.54
CA PRO A 228 -18.68 -4.38 14.56
C PRO A 228 -17.40 -4.26 13.74
N LEU A 229 -16.30 -4.77 14.30
CA LEU A 229 -14.99 -4.83 13.65
C LEU A 229 -14.83 -6.15 12.89
N PRO A 230 -14.08 -6.18 11.78
CA PRO A 230 -13.77 -7.42 11.05
C PRO A 230 -12.93 -8.36 11.91
N ALA A 231 -12.87 -9.63 11.52
CA ALA A 231 -12.05 -10.65 12.18
C ALA A 231 -10.54 -10.39 12.07
N ALA A 232 -10.10 -9.72 11.01
CA ALA A 232 -8.71 -9.36 10.78
C ALA A 232 -8.59 -8.16 9.84
N ILE A 233 -7.41 -7.54 9.80
CA ILE A 233 -7.07 -6.48 8.85
C ILE A 233 -5.68 -6.68 8.23
N ALA A 234 -5.47 -6.16 7.02
CA ALA A 234 -4.18 -6.21 6.32
C ALA A 234 -3.77 -4.85 5.72
N PRO A 235 -3.29 -3.90 6.53
CA PRO A 235 -2.76 -2.63 6.05
C PRO A 235 -1.34 -2.80 5.49
N GLY A 236 -1.22 -2.80 4.16
CA GLY A 236 0.06 -2.85 3.44
C GLY A 236 0.69 -1.45 3.32
N THR A 237 1.98 -1.33 3.65
CA THR A 237 2.77 -0.08 3.63
C THR A 237 1.93 1.16 3.98
N PRO A 238 1.26 1.16 5.16
CA PRO A 238 0.22 2.14 5.43
C PRO A 238 0.82 3.54 5.49
N TRP A 239 0.16 4.51 4.88
CA TRP A 239 0.45 5.91 5.14
C TRP A 239 -0.19 6.33 6.47
N SER A 240 0.28 5.72 7.56
CA SER A 240 -0.31 5.85 8.89
C SER A 240 -0.02 7.19 9.58
N ASP A 241 0.93 7.96 9.03
CA ASP A 241 1.41 9.23 9.55
C ASP A 241 1.67 10.22 8.39
N LEU A 242 0.87 11.27 8.30
CA LEU A 242 0.97 12.30 7.27
C LEU A 242 1.95 13.42 7.64
N THR A 243 2.73 13.29 8.72
CA THR A 243 3.61 14.36 9.22
C THR A 243 5.09 14.19 8.87
N GLU A 244 5.42 13.30 7.94
CA GLU A 244 6.81 12.93 7.60
C GLU A 244 7.62 12.38 8.79
N THR A 245 6.98 11.66 9.71
CA THR A 245 7.67 11.12 10.89
C THR A 245 8.18 9.70 10.62
N GLY A 246 9.50 9.51 10.68
CA GLY A 246 10.14 8.19 10.68
C GLY A 246 11.42 8.12 9.84
N ASP A 247 12.36 7.28 10.25
CA ASP A 247 13.71 7.19 9.67
C ASP A 247 13.71 6.88 8.17
N SER A 248 12.77 6.06 7.70
CA SER A 248 12.71 5.63 6.29
C SER A 248 12.40 6.77 5.34
N TYR A 249 11.74 7.84 5.78
CA TYR A 249 11.56 9.04 4.96
C TYR A 249 12.89 9.64 4.52
N LYS A 250 13.95 9.51 5.34
CA LYS A 250 15.29 10.00 5.03
C LYS A 250 16.21 8.89 4.53
N ALA A 251 16.14 7.70 5.12
CA ALA A 251 17.01 6.59 4.75
C ALA A 251 16.70 6.00 3.36
N ASN A 252 15.41 6.01 2.97
CA ASN A 252 14.93 5.47 1.69
C ASN A 252 14.52 6.56 0.68
N GLU A 253 14.72 7.84 1.02
CA GLU A 253 14.61 8.92 0.03
C GLU A 253 15.54 8.64 -1.15
N TRP A 254 15.04 8.85 -2.38
CA TRP A 254 15.71 8.56 -3.65
C TRP A 254 15.99 7.07 -3.93
N LEU A 255 15.78 6.20 -2.95
CA LEU A 255 15.94 4.75 -3.08
C LEU A 255 14.62 4.08 -3.43
N ASP A 256 13.52 4.53 -2.81
CA ASP A 256 12.17 4.09 -3.16
C ASP A 256 11.84 4.56 -4.58
N ASN A 257 11.78 3.64 -5.56
CA ASN A 257 11.53 4.03 -6.95
C ASN A 257 10.05 4.26 -7.28
N VAL A 258 9.17 4.29 -6.27
CA VAL A 258 7.73 4.46 -6.41
C VAL A 258 7.30 5.82 -5.88
N LEU A 259 7.63 6.12 -4.62
CA LEU A 259 7.33 7.38 -3.96
C LEU A 259 8.46 8.41 -4.10
N VAL A 260 9.71 7.94 -4.19
CA VAL A 260 10.93 8.76 -4.32
C VAL A 260 11.24 9.62 -3.10
N SER A 261 10.40 10.59 -2.78
CA SER A 261 10.54 11.47 -1.62
C SER A 261 9.16 11.88 -1.08
N TYR A 262 9.14 12.26 0.20
CA TYR A 262 7.97 12.91 0.79
C TYR A 262 7.80 14.35 0.28
N ASP A 263 8.91 15.03 0.06
CA ASP A 263 8.94 16.36 -0.51
C ASP A 263 8.50 16.28 -1.99
N GLY A 264 7.42 17.00 -2.32
CA GLY A 264 6.75 16.95 -3.62
C GLY A 264 5.29 16.52 -3.52
N VAL A 265 4.86 15.65 -4.44
CA VAL A 265 3.45 15.25 -4.61
C VAL A 265 2.84 14.70 -3.33
N LEU A 266 3.58 13.92 -2.52
CA LEU A 266 3.05 13.38 -1.26
C LEU A 266 2.68 14.49 -0.28
N THR A 267 3.59 15.44 -0.02
CA THR A 267 3.28 16.59 0.85
C THR A 267 2.08 17.38 0.34
N HIS A 268 1.99 17.60 -0.97
CA HIS A 268 0.85 18.33 -1.58
C HIS A 268 -0.46 17.56 -1.46
N ALA A 269 -0.44 16.25 -1.69
CA ALA A 269 -1.61 15.39 -1.57
C ALA A 269 -2.11 15.29 -0.11
N ALA A 270 -1.19 15.18 0.86
CA ALA A 270 -1.54 15.19 2.28
C ALA A 270 -2.23 16.51 2.68
N ARG A 271 -1.71 17.66 2.25
CA ARG A 271 -2.32 18.97 2.52
C ARG A 271 -3.66 19.14 1.82
N LEU A 272 -3.77 18.71 0.56
CA LEU A 272 -5.00 18.79 -0.22
C LEU A 272 -6.10 17.93 0.40
N TYR A 273 -5.76 16.71 0.84
CA TYR A 273 -6.69 15.83 1.52
C TYR A 273 -7.13 16.36 2.89
N ALA A 274 -6.16 16.81 3.71
CA ALA A 274 -6.44 17.30 5.05
C ALA A 274 -7.24 18.62 5.06
N ALA A 275 -7.19 19.41 3.98
CA ALA A 275 -7.96 20.65 3.84
C ALA A 275 -7.91 21.58 5.07
N GLY A 276 -6.72 21.72 5.67
CA GLY A 276 -6.48 22.58 6.82
C GLY A 276 -6.68 21.93 8.19
N HIS A 277 -7.12 20.66 8.25
CA HIS A 277 -7.13 19.89 9.49
C HIS A 277 -5.70 19.56 9.97
N ASP A 278 -5.55 19.36 11.29
CA ASP A 278 -4.28 18.91 11.87
C ASP A 278 -3.93 17.52 11.32
N LEU A 279 -2.76 17.39 10.69
CA LEU A 279 -2.26 16.13 10.15
C LEU A 279 -2.06 15.07 11.24
N ARG A 280 -2.03 15.44 12.53
CA ARG A 280 -2.01 14.50 13.66
C ARG A 280 -3.39 14.01 14.11
N ASP A 281 -4.48 14.48 13.50
CA ASP A 281 -5.82 13.92 13.75
C ASP A 281 -5.78 12.39 13.53
N PRO A 282 -6.18 11.54 14.51
CA PRO A 282 -6.21 10.09 14.37
C PRO A 282 -7.06 9.53 13.21
N GLN A 283 -7.89 10.35 12.56
CA GLN A 283 -8.62 9.97 11.35
C GLN A 283 -7.87 10.30 10.05
N LEU A 284 -6.84 11.16 10.12
CA LEU A 284 -5.89 11.42 9.03
C LEU A 284 -4.62 10.58 9.20
N SER A 285 -4.07 10.56 10.42
CA SER A 285 -2.87 9.81 10.81
C SER A 285 -3.20 8.84 11.94
N PRO A 286 -3.71 7.62 11.63
CA PRO A 286 -4.17 6.66 12.62
C PRO A 286 -3.09 6.21 13.61
N ILE A 287 -1.80 6.43 13.31
CA ILE A 287 -0.70 6.16 14.26
C ILE A 287 -0.87 6.93 15.57
N TYR A 288 -1.62 8.04 15.60
CA TYR A 288 -1.87 8.83 16.81
C TYR A 288 -3.11 8.36 17.59
N GLY A 289 -3.93 7.46 17.04
CA GLY A 289 -5.13 6.93 17.69
C GLY A 289 -4.85 5.84 18.74
N ASP A 290 -5.87 5.52 19.54
CA ASP A 290 -5.82 4.40 20.49
C ASP A 290 -5.99 3.07 19.74
N LEU A 291 -4.88 2.32 19.61
CA LEU A 291 -4.88 1.06 18.86
C LEU A 291 -5.35 -0.17 19.67
N ARG A 292 -5.77 -0.01 20.94
CA ARG A 292 -6.28 -1.13 21.74
C ARG A 292 -7.59 -1.66 21.16
N GLY A 293 -7.75 -2.98 21.17
CA GLY A 293 -8.96 -3.65 20.68
C GLY A 293 -9.15 -3.59 19.16
N LEU A 294 -8.13 -3.22 18.38
CA LEU A 294 -8.17 -3.45 16.93
C LEU A 294 -8.07 -4.95 16.61
N PRO A 295 -8.54 -5.38 15.43
CA PRO A 295 -8.45 -6.77 14.98
C PRO A 295 -6.99 -7.24 14.81
N PRO A 296 -6.76 -8.57 14.85
CA PRO A 296 -5.53 -9.17 14.37
C PRO A 296 -5.08 -8.56 13.04
N THR A 297 -3.82 -8.16 12.96
CA THR A 297 -3.29 -7.35 11.86
C THR A 297 -2.07 -8.00 11.20
N ILE A 298 -2.05 -8.10 9.87
CA ILE A 298 -0.82 -8.38 9.11
C ILE A 298 -0.38 -7.14 8.33
N LEU A 299 0.85 -6.69 8.53
CA LEU A 299 1.42 -5.54 7.84
C LEU A 299 2.51 -6.00 6.88
N THR A 300 2.54 -5.43 5.67
CA THR A 300 3.53 -5.74 4.64
C THR A 300 4.28 -4.49 4.23
N THR A 301 5.60 -4.55 4.11
CA THR A 301 6.45 -3.47 3.62
C THR A 301 7.73 -4.07 3.01
N GLY A 302 8.69 -3.22 2.64
CA GLY A 302 9.96 -3.64 2.07
C GLY A 302 11.14 -2.85 2.61
N THR A 303 12.36 -3.36 2.39
CA THR A 303 13.57 -2.71 2.90
C THR A 303 13.86 -1.36 2.22
N ARG A 304 13.31 -1.11 1.02
CA ARG A 304 13.44 0.17 0.29
C ARG A 304 12.21 1.06 0.38
N ASP A 305 11.18 0.63 1.08
CA ASP A 305 9.91 1.35 1.17
C ASP A 305 10.09 2.66 1.95
N LEU A 306 9.67 3.79 1.36
CA LEU A 306 9.67 5.09 2.01
C LEU A 306 8.80 5.08 3.29
N PHE A 307 7.76 4.25 3.32
CA PHE A 307 6.85 4.06 4.46
C PHE A 307 7.20 2.85 5.34
N LEU A 308 8.41 2.29 5.22
CA LEU A 308 8.89 1.26 6.15
C LEU A 308 8.70 1.67 7.61
N SER A 309 9.06 2.91 7.97
CA SER A 309 8.88 3.45 9.33
C SER A 309 7.42 3.54 9.76
N ASN A 310 6.52 3.95 8.87
CA ASN A 310 5.08 3.96 9.15
C ASN A 310 4.58 2.56 9.49
N THR A 311 5.03 1.57 8.71
CA THR A 311 4.67 0.16 8.90
C THR A 311 5.20 -0.39 10.23
N VAL A 312 6.50 -0.25 10.50
CA VAL A 312 7.09 -0.81 11.73
C VAL A 312 6.64 -0.07 12.99
N ARG A 313 6.43 1.25 12.95
CA ARG A 313 5.87 2.03 14.07
C ARG A 313 4.46 1.58 14.37
N THR A 314 3.62 1.38 13.35
CA THR A 314 2.26 0.86 13.51
C THR A 314 2.28 -0.54 14.11
N HIS A 315 3.13 -1.44 13.58
CA HIS A 315 3.30 -2.79 14.14
C HIS A 315 3.65 -2.75 15.63
N ARG A 316 4.67 -1.98 16.01
CA ARG A 316 5.10 -1.83 17.40
C ARG A 316 3.98 -1.29 18.28
N LYS A 317 3.23 -0.27 17.82
CA LYS A 317 2.11 0.30 18.57
C LYS A 317 0.96 -0.70 18.76
N LEU A 318 0.63 -1.50 17.74
CA LEU A 318 -0.35 -2.59 17.86
C LEU A 318 0.08 -3.62 18.90
N ARG A 319 1.34 -4.07 18.86
CA ARG A 319 1.89 -5.03 19.83
C ARG A 319 1.86 -4.47 21.25
N GLN A 320 2.24 -3.21 21.44
CA GLN A 320 2.18 -2.52 22.74
C GLN A 320 0.74 -2.37 23.25
N ALA A 321 -0.23 -2.27 22.34
CA ALA A 321 -1.65 -2.23 22.64
C ALA A 321 -2.28 -3.61 22.90
N GLY A 322 -1.49 -4.69 22.90
CA GLY A 322 -1.95 -6.07 23.10
C GLY A 322 -2.62 -6.70 21.89
N VAL A 323 -2.51 -6.09 20.70
CA VAL A 323 -3.09 -6.63 19.46
C VAL A 323 -2.14 -7.64 18.83
N GLU A 324 -2.69 -8.75 18.31
CA GLU A 324 -1.93 -9.66 17.46
C GLU A 324 -1.51 -8.94 16.18
N ALA A 325 -0.20 -8.85 15.93
CA ALA A 325 0.31 -8.16 14.76
C ALA A 325 1.50 -8.92 14.15
N SER A 326 1.35 -9.31 12.89
CA SER A 326 2.38 -9.91 12.05
C SER A 326 2.99 -8.84 11.15
N LEU A 327 4.30 -8.87 10.94
CA LEU A 327 5.01 -7.94 10.08
C LEU A 327 5.82 -8.72 9.05
N GLN A 328 5.58 -8.43 7.77
CA GLN A 328 6.33 -8.94 6.64
C GLN A 328 7.19 -7.80 6.06
N VAL A 329 8.50 -8.02 5.96
CA VAL A 329 9.43 -7.08 5.34
C VAL A 329 10.17 -7.80 4.22
N PHE A 330 9.90 -7.39 2.98
CA PHE A 330 10.49 -8.00 1.79
C PHE A 330 11.78 -7.28 1.38
N GLU A 331 12.82 -8.05 1.07
CA GLU A 331 14.10 -7.49 0.63
C GLU A 331 13.97 -6.76 -0.71
N GLY A 332 14.60 -5.59 -0.84
CA GLY A 332 14.62 -4.80 -2.06
C GLY A 332 13.32 -4.09 -2.43
N MET A 333 12.20 -4.46 -1.81
CA MET A 333 10.88 -3.95 -2.14
C MET A 333 10.72 -2.48 -1.74
N SER A 334 10.30 -1.66 -2.70
CA SER A 334 9.85 -0.27 -2.49
C SER A 334 8.35 -0.21 -2.19
N HIS A 335 7.83 0.99 -1.93
CA HIS A 335 6.42 1.20 -1.61
C HIS A 335 5.46 0.51 -2.59
N ALA A 336 4.59 -0.37 -2.09
CA ALA A 336 3.55 -1.07 -2.84
C ALA A 336 4.04 -1.86 -4.07
N GLN A 337 5.34 -2.14 -4.19
CA GLN A 337 5.93 -2.68 -5.42
C GLN A 337 5.46 -4.10 -5.74
N TYR A 338 4.95 -4.83 -4.74
CA TYR A 338 4.25 -6.12 -4.89
C TYR A 338 2.96 -6.03 -5.72
N LEU A 339 2.52 -4.84 -6.15
CA LEU A 339 1.37 -4.69 -7.05
C LEU A 339 1.77 -4.68 -8.54
N PHE A 340 3.04 -4.47 -8.87
CA PHE A 340 3.42 -4.01 -10.23
C PHE A 340 3.84 -5.12 -11.18
N ASN A 341 4.28 -6.26 -10.65
CA ASN A 341 4.60 -7.42 -11.46
C ASN A 341 3.84 -8.65 -10.93
N PRO A 342 2.67 -8.99 -11.49
CA PRO A 342 1.90 -10.17 -11.08
C PRO A 342 2.61 -11.50 -11.34
N ASP A 343 3.67 -11.50 -12.16
CA ASP A 343 4.45 -12.69 -12.48
C ASP A 343 5.65 -12.87 -11.53
N ALA A 344 5.97 -11.87 -10.72
CA ALA A 344 7.00 -11.99 -9.70
C ALA A 344 6.54 -12.94 -8.57
N PRO A 345 7.35 -13.93 -8.16
CA PRO A 345 7.07 -14.78 -7.01
C PRO A 345 6.73 -14.01 -5.73
N GLU A 346 7.44 -12.91 -5.45
CA GLU A 346 7.25 -12.05 -4.28
C GLU A 346 5.86 -11.41 -4.26
N THR A 347 5.32 -11.05 -5.42
CA THR A 347 3.93 -10.54 -5.53
C THR A 347 2.95 -11.61 -5.06
N ARG A 348 3.06 -12.84 -5.59
CA ARG A 348 2.20 -13.95 -5.17
C ARG A 348 2.36 -14.24 -3.69
N GLU A 349 3.61 -14.26 -3.20
CA GLU A 349 3.97 -14.53 -1.81
C GLU A 349 3.25 -13.57 -0.86
N VAL A 350 3.30 -12.26 -1.12
CA VAL A 350 2.60 -11.24 -0.32
C VAL A 350 1.12 -11.57 -0.15
N PHE A 351 0.40 -11.87 -1.24
CA PHE A 351 -1.02 -12.16 -1.18
C PHE A 351 -1.32 -13.52 -0.54
N THR A 352 -0.45 -14.51 -0.70
CA THR A 352 -0.60 -15.81 -0.02
C THR A 352 -0.30 -15.74 1.48
N GLU A 353 0.65 -14.91 1.91
CA GLU A 353 0.93 -14.65 3.33
C GLU A 353 -0.25 -13.92 3.99
N ILE A 354 -0.80 -12.91 3.32
CA ILE A 354 -2.03 -12.25 3.79
C ILE A 354 -3.17 -13.26 3.87
N ALA A 355 -3.42 -14.05 2.82
CA ALA A 355 -4.46 -15.07 2.82
C ALA A 355 -4.28 -16.10 3.95
N GLY A 356 -3.06 -16.57 4.17
CA GLY A 356 -2.73 -17.52 5.24
C GLY A 356 -2.91 -16.94 6.64
N PHE A 357 -2.66 -15.63 6.83
CA PHE A 357 -3.00 -14.94 8.07
C PHE A 357 -4.52 -14.82 8.25
N LEU A 358 -5.23 -14.39 7.21
CA LEU A 358 -6.69 -14.27 7.22
C LEU A 358 -7.38 -15.61 7.48
N ASP A 359 -6.85 -16.71 6.93
CA ASP A 359 -7.37 -18.07 7.15
C ASP A 359 -7.39 -18.49 8.62
N LYS A 360 -6.48 -17.96 9.45
CA LYS A 360 -6.40 -18.24 10.90
C LYS A 360 -7.46 -17.50 11.72
N HIS A 361 -8.02 -16.42 11.18
CA HIS A 361 -8.90 -15.51 11.94
C HIS A 361 -10.34 -15.46 11.41
N LEU A 362 -10.53 -15.61 10.10
CA LEU A 362 -11.85 -15.57 9.49
C LEU A 362 -12.64 -16.85 9.80
N GLY A 363 -13.89 -16.70 10.21
CA GLY A 363 -14.81 -17.83 10.35
C GLY A 363 -15.13 -18.52 9.02
N THR A 364 -15.71 -19.71 9.12
CA THR A 364 -16.02 -20.60 7.98
C THR A 364 -17.51 -20.91 7.82
N VAL A 365 -18.37 -20.41 8.72
CA VAL A 365 -19.81 -20.73 8.76
C VAL A 365 -20.60 -19.57 8.19
N GLY A 366 -21.47 -19.84 7.20
CA GLY A 366 -22.35 -18.81 6.63
C GLY A 366 -23.39 -18.30 7.64
N LYS A 367 -23.99 -17.13 7.36
CA LYS A 367 -25.14 -16.59 8.10
C LYS A 367 -26.19 -17.69 8.24
N THR A 368 -26.49 -18.14 9.47
CA THR A 368 -27.67 -18.98 9.69
C THR A 368 -28.88 -18.08 9.43
N PRO A 369 -29.84 -18.50 8.58
CA PRO A 369 -30.94 -17.66 8.13
C PRO A 369 -31.80 -17.07 9.25
#